data_AF-A0A9J6DQ92-F1
#
_entry.id   AF-A0A9J6DQ92-F1
#
_cell.length_a   1.000
_cell.length_b   1.000
_cell.length_c   1.000
_cell.angle_alpha   90.00
_cell.angle_beta   90.00
_cell.angle_gamma   90.00
#
_symmetry.space_group_name_H-M   'P 1'
#
loop_
_entity.id
_entity.type
_entity.pdbx_description
1 polymer ?
#
loop_
_entity_poly.entity_id
_entity_poly.type
_entity_poly.pdbx_seq_one_letter_code
_entity_poly.pdbx_strand_id
1 'polypeptide(L)'
;MCASSIVALRLRRVVIILDNTSAHVALDNLMAVKLAFLPPNTTAIANPLDQGIIRAVKQLYNKNLLRRFLLVIECGKLFSIDLIGAIHLLEYSWRQVEATTVKNCFKCAGFSVCAGDADDASDTIDQTSDIVNEACKTLLAEVLERQGVTEGISFPDFRDADSDKQTSPDMSDEAIVASVVEVPPNDSDEDDMESDNTGRSCALRQRHAGICREEGAGGKAGSQNK
;
A
#
# COMPACT_ATOMS: atom_id res chain seq x y z
N MET A 1 48.38 -8.64 12.85
CA MET A 1 47.00 -9.03 13.20
C MET A 1 46.17 -7.77 13.37
N CYS A 2 45.36 -7.41 12.37
CA CYS A 2 44.28 -6.42 12.50
C CYS A 2 43.12 -6.90 11.62
N ALA A 3 42.51 -8.02 12.02
CA ALA A 3 41.24 -8.48 11.48
C ALA A 3 40.21 -8.30 12.60
N SER A 4 39.45 -7.19 12.65
CA SER A 4 38.29 -7.05 13.56
C SER A 4 37.34 -5.85 13.36
N SER A 5 37.39 -5.03 12.31
CA SER A 5 36.44 -3.88 12.26
C SER A 5 35.85 -3.51 10.90
N ILE A 6 35.87 -4.41 9.92
CA ILE A 6 34.84 -4.35 8.87
C ILE A 6 33.64 -5.05 9.49
N VAL A 7 32.66 -4.26 9.95
CA VAL A 7 31.29 -4.73 10.18
C VAL A 7 30.96 -5.68 9.04
N ALA A 8 30.74 -6.95 9.34
CA ALA A 8 30.29 -7.92 8.35
C ALA A 8 29.03 -7.33 7.71
N LEU A 9 29.17 -6.74 6.53
CA LEU A 9 28.05 -6.39 5.66
C LEU A 9 27.46 -7.74 5.28
N ARG A 10 26.60 -8.28 6.16
CA ARG A 10 25.73 -9.39 5.82
C ARG A 10 25.03 -8.94 4.55
N LEU A 11 25.31 -9.63 3.44
CA LEU A 11 24.57 -9.47 2.18
C LEU A 11 23.12 -9.87 2.47
N ARG A 12 22.35 -8.90 2.97
CA ARG A 12 20.92 -9.08 3.24
C ARG A 12 20.27 -9.23 1.88
N ARG A 13 19.65 -10.39 1.66
CA ARG A 13 18.79 -10.57 0.49
C ARG A 13 17.50 -9.80 0.75
N VAL A 14 17.15 -8.89 -0.16
CA VAL A 14 15.96 -8.05 -0.07
C VAL A 14 15.01 -8.43 -1.20
N VAL A 15 13.71 -8.42 -0.91
CA VAL A 15 12.67 -8.51 -1.93
C VAL A 15 12.09 -7.12 -2.12
N ILE A 16 12.01 -6.66 -3.37
CA ILE A 16 11.27 -5.45 -3.74
C ILE A 16 9.97 -5.91 -4.40
N ILE A 17 8.85 -5.47 -3.86
CA ILE A 17 7.52 -5.75 -4.39
C ILE A 17 7.14 -4.59 -5.31
N LEU A 18 6.74 -4.91 -6.54
CA LEU A 18 6.40 -3.95 -7.59
C LEU A 18 4.98 -4.22 -8.09
N ASP A 19 4.29 -3.16 -8.51
CA ASP A 19 3.09 -3.31 -9.34
C ASP A 19 3.46 -3.69 -10.79
N ASN A 20 2.46 -3.85 -11.65
CA ASN A 20 2.67 -4.19 -13.06
C ASN A 20 2.64 -2.96 -13.98
N THR A 21 3.09 -1.79 -13.52
CA THR A 21 3.23 -0.63 -14.41
C THR A 21 4.26 -0.91 -15.50
N SER A 22 4.03 -0.37 -16.71
CA SER A 22 4.92 -0.53 -17.87
C SER A 22 6.33 0.02 -17.64
N ALA A 23 6.50 0.93 -16.67
CA ALA A 23 7.80 1.43 -16.26
C ALA A 23 8.63 0.43 -15.43
N HIS A 24 8.01 -0.63 -14.90
CA HIS A 24 8.71 -1.67 -14.15
C HIS A 24 9.15 -2.81 -15.07
N VAL A 25 10.45 -2.87 -15.34
CA VAL A 25 11.06 -3.91 -16.17
C VAL A 25 11.62 -5.01 -15.26
N ALA A 26 11.32 -6.27 -15.59
CA ALA A 26 11.95 -7.40 -14.92
C ALA A 26 13.46 -7.41 -15.20
N LEU A 27 14.26 -7.40 -14.14
CA LEU A 27 15.72 -7.45 -14.23
C LEU A 27 16.22 -8.79 -13.69
N ASP A 28 16.97 -9.50 -14.52
CA ASP A 28 17.64 -10.74 -14.14
C ASP A 28 19.04 -10.48 -13.55
N ASN A 29 19.60 -11.49 -12.90
CA ASN A 29 20.99 -11.50 -12.39
C ASN A 29 21.31 -10.47 -11.29
N LEU A 30 20.30 -10.03 -10.54
CA LEU A 30 20.52 -9.22 -9.33
C LEU A 30 21.12 -10.09 -8.21
N MET A 31 22.24 -9.66 -7.63
CA MET A 31 23.02 -10.46 -6.67
C MET A 31 22.37 -10.62 -5.29
N ALA A 32 21.68 -9.59 -4.80
CA ALA A 32 21.13 -9.54 -3.45
C ALA A 32 19.68 -9.04 -3.40
N VAL A 33 19.09 -8.73 -4.55
CA VAL A 33 17.73 -8.20 -4.66
C VAL A 33 16.91 -9.17 -5.50
N LYS A 34 15.71 -9.51 -5.04
CA LYS A 34 14.71 -10.22 -5.83
C LYS A 34 13.57 -9.25 -6.11
N LEU A 35 13.23 -9.05 -7.38
CA LEU A 35 12.00 -8.36 -7.75
C LEU A 35 10.84 -9.36 -7.70
N ALA A 36 9.74 -8.95 -7.08
CA ALA A 36 8.50 -9.72 -7.03
C ALA A 36 7.37 -8.81 -7.51
N PHE A 37 6.68 -9.23 -8.57
CA PHE A 37 5.56 -8.47 -9.11
C PHE A 37 4.27 -8.93 -8.46
N LEU A 38 3.40 -7.98 -8.11
CA LEU A 38 2.03 -8.27 -7.72
C LEU A 38 1.27 -8.90 -8.90
N PRO A 39 0.16 -9.61 -8.69
CA PRO A 39 -0.65 -10.13 -9.78
C PRO A 39 -1.10 -9.04 -10.78
N PRO A 40 -1.35 -9.36 -12.06
CA PRO A 40 -1.94 -8.42 -13.01
C PRO A 40 -3.26 -7.85 -12.47
N ASN A 41 -3.53 -6.57 -12.76
CA ASN A 41 -4.74 -5.87 -12.29
C ASN A 41 -4.94 -5.94 -10.76
N THR A 42 -3.83 -5.92 -10.01
CA THR A 42 -3.89 -5.88 -8.55
C THR A 42 -4.65 -4.64 -8.10
N THR A 43 -5.70 -4.85 -7.32
CA THR A 43 -6.45 -3.76 -6.69
C THR A 43 -5.56 -3.05 -5.66
N ALA A 44 -5.86 -1.79 -5.36
CA ALA A 44 -5.25 -1.02 -4.25
C ALA A 44 -5.18 -1.80 -2.92
N ILE A 45 -5.96 -2.88 -2.79
CA ILE A 45 -5.99 -3.78 -1.65
C ILE A 45 -4.62 -4.44 -1.39
N ALA A 46 -3.93 -4.97 -2.41
CA ALA A 46 -2.70 -5.73 -2.17
C ALA A 46 -1.40 -4.89 -2.24
N ASN A 47 -1.49 -3.61 -2.60
CA ASN A 47 -0.34 -2.72 -2.62
C ASN A 47 -0.21 -1.96 -1.27
N PRO A 48 0.86 -2.19 -0.48
CA PRO A 48 1.04 -1.48 0.79
C PRO A 48 1.10 0.04 0.65
N LEU A 49 1.56 0.56 -0.49
CA LEU A 49 1.61 1.99 -0.73
C LEU A 49 0.21 2.60 -0.77
N ASP A 50 -0.74 1.88 -1.38
CA ASP A 50 -2.14 2.26 -1.51
C ASP A 50 -2.96 1.96 -0.24
N GLN A 51 -2.44 1.11 0.66
CA GLN A 51 -3.01 0.86 2.00
C GLN A 51 -2.84 2.01 3.00
N GLY A 52 -2.38 3.18 2.56
CA GLY A 52 -2.37 4.40 3.35
C GLY A 52 -0.99 5.03 3.56
N ILE A 53 0.10 4.43 3.07
CA ILE A 53 1.43 5.06 3.12
C ILE A 53 1.41 6.35 2.28
N ILE A 54 0.92 6.29 1.04
CA ILE A 54 0.80 7.48 0.17
C ILE A 54 -0.07 8.54 0.84
N ARG A 55 -1.22 8.12 1.40
CA ARG A 55 -2.15 9.01 2.11
C ARG A 55 -1.46 9.73 3.27
N ALA A 56 -0.73 8.99 4.12
CA ALA A 56 -0.02 9.55 5.26
C ALA A 56 1.03 10.59 4.84
N VAL A 57 1.78 10.31 3.78
CA VAL A 57 2.78 11.25 3.24
C VAL A 57 2.10 12.52 2.72
N LYS A 58 1.03 12.41 1.94
CA LYS A 58 0.28 13.55 1.41
C LYS A 58 -0.28 14.43 2.53
N GLN A 59 -0.88 13.83 3.55
CA GLN A 59 -1.40 14.54 4.71
C GLN A 59 -0.31 15.33 5.45
N LEU A 60 0.84 14.70 5.70
CA LEU A 60 1.98 15.36 6.34
C LEU A 60 2.57 16.46 5.46
N TYR A 61 2.67 16.23 4.15
CA TYR A 61 3.11 17.24 3.19
C TYR A 61 2.21 18.47 3.21
N ASN A 62 0.90 18.26 3.09
CA ASN A 62 -0.10 19.33 3.11
C ASN A 62 -0.06 20.14 4.42
N LYS A 63 0.06 19.45 5.56
CA LYS A 63 0.26 20.09 6.87
C LYS A 63 1.48 21.01 6.88
N ASN A 64 2.61 20.49 6.40
CA ASN A 64 3.88 21.21 6.43
C ASN A 64 3.91 22.36 5.40
N LEU A 65 3.23 22.19 4.26
CA LEU A 65 3.05 23.22 3.25
C LEU A 65 2.27 24.42 3.81
N LEU A 66 1.13 24.16 4.46
CA LEU A 66 0.32 25.22 5.08
C LEU A 66 1.07 25.93 6.22
N ARG A 67 1.80 25.19 7.06
CA ARG A 67 2.68 25.79 8.08
C ARG A 67 3.73 26.70 7.46
N ARG A 68 4.41 26.24 6.41
CA ARG A 68 5.39 27.07 5.69
C ARG A 68 4.73 28.30 5.09
N PHE A 69 3.51 28.16 4.55
CA PHE A 69 2.74 29.29 4.04
C PHE A 69 2.53 30.35 5.11
N LEU A 70 1.97 29.97 6.27
CA LEU A 70 1.71 30.90 7.37
C LEU A 70 2.97 31.63 7.83
N LEU A 71 4.08 30.91 8.02
CA LEU A 71 5.36 31.52 8.40
C LEU A 71 5.86 32.57 7.39
N VAL A 72 5.65 32.32 6.09
CA VAL A 72 6.06 33.27 5.04
C VAL A 72 5.16 34.51 5.04
N ILE A 73 3.84 34.36 5.24
CA ILE A 73 2.92 35.49 5.41
C ILE A 73 3.29 36.32 6.64
N GLU A 74 3.62 35.68 7.77
CA GLU A 74 4.03 36.37 9.01
C GLU A 74 5.29 37.21 8.83
N CYS A 75 6.17 36.80 7.92
CA CYS A 75 7.33 37.58 7.53
C CYS A 75 7.01 38.71 6.54
N GLY A 76 5.74 38.93 6.17
CA GLY A 76 5.31 39.91 5.18
C GLY A 76 5.75 39.60 3.75
N LYS A 77 6.02 38.32 3.44
CA LYS A 77 6.50 37.87 2.13
C LYS A 77 5.41 37.17 1.34
N LEU A 78 5.52 37.22 0.02
CA LEU A 78 4.69 36.39 -0.87
C LEU A 78 5.13 34.94 -0.79
N PHE A 79 4.17 34.04 -0.63
CA PHE A 79 4.44 32.61 -0.61
C PHE A 79 4.89 32.14 -1.99
N SER A 80 6.01 31.43 -2.02
CA SER A 80 6.50 30.70 -3.18
C SER A 80 7.27 29.47 -2.74
N ILE A 81 7.17 28.41 -3.53
CA ILE A 81 7.92 27.17 -3.35
C ILE A 81 8.47 26.75 -4.70
N ASP A 82 9.77 26.59 -4.78
CA ASP A 82 10.47 26.05 -5.94
C ASP A 82 10.54 24.52 -5.85
N LEU A 83 11.01 23.87 -6.93
CA LEU A 83 11.09 22.41 -6.99
C LEU A 83 11.97 21.83 -5.87
N ILE A 84 13.12 22.45 -5.58
CA ILE A 84 14.01 22.01 -4.50
C ILE A 84 13.30 22.15 -3.14
N GLY A 85 12.62 23.28 -2.91
CA GLY A 85 11.81 23.48 -1.72
C GLY A 85 10.69 22.45 -1.55
N ALA A 86 10.04 22.04 -2.65
CA ALA A 86 9.02 21.00 -2.64
C ALA A 86 9.63 19.62 -2.32
N ILE A 87 10.77 19.27 -2.91
CA ILE A 87 11.49 18.01 -2.61
C ILE A 87 11.91 17.94 -1.14
N HIS A 88 12.48 19.02 -0.60
CA HIS A 88 12.85 19.05 0.82
C HIS A 88 11.62 18.95 1.73
N LEU A 89 10.49 19.55 1.34
CA LEU A 89 9.25 19.45 2.09
C LEU A 89 8.67 18.03 2.06
N LEU A 90 8.75 17.34 0.90
CA LEU A 90 8.38 15.94 0.75
C LEU A 90 9.26 15.03 1.61
N GLU A 91 10.57 15.23 1.57
CA GLU A 91 11.54 14.49 2.39
C GLU A 91 11.28 14.66 3.88
N TYR A 92 11.07 15.90 4.32
CA TYR A 92 10.72 16.22 5.70
C TYR A 92 9.40 15.58 6.15
N SER A 93 8.44 15.46 5.22
CA SER A 93 7.14 14.85 5.49
C SER A 93 7.22 13.33 5.53
N TRP A 94 8.02 12.72 4.65
CA TRP A 94 8.32 11.29 4.68
C TRP A 94 8.96 10.85 5.99
N ARG A 95 9.91 11.62 6.53
CA ARG A 95 10.57 11.33 7.81
C ARG A 95 9.63 11.32 9.02
N GLN A 96 8.46 11.94 8.90
CA GLN A 96 7.44 11.98 9.95
C GLN A 96 6.46 10.80 9.87
N VAL A 97 6.50 10.00 8.80
CA VAL A 97 5.67 8.79 8.72
C VAL A 97 6.17 7.79 9.75
N GLU A 98 5.28 7.32 10.60
CA GLU A 98 5.64 6.38 11.65
C GLU A 98 5.89 4.97 11.09
N ALA A 99 6.87 4.26 11.67
CA ALA A 99 7.15 2.87 11.30
C ALA A 99 5.93 1.94 11.54
N THR A 100 5.09 2.26 12.52
CA THR A 100 3.81 1.60 12.81
C THR A 100 2.82 1.74 11.66
N THR A 101 2.69 2.93 11.07
CA THR A 101 1.87 3.16 9.87
C THR A 101 2.33 2.26 8.73
N VAL A 102 3.62 2.24 8.43
CA VAL A 102 4.18 1.37 7.38
C VAL A 102 3.91 -0.10 7.68
N LYS A 103 4.22 -0.57 8.89
CA LYS A 103 4.00 -1.97 9.29
C LYS A 103 2.54 -2.38 9.12
N ASN A 104 1.62 -1.52 9.54
CA ASN A 104 0.20 -1.81 9.47
C ASN A 104 -0.32 -1.79 8.02
N CYS A 105 0.12 -0.86 7.17
CA CYS A 105 -0.23 -0.85 5.75
C CYS A 105 0.22 -2.15 5.04
N PHE A 106 1.41 -2.65 5.38
CA PHE A 106 1.87 -3.96 4.91
C PHE A 106 0.99 -5.10 5.43
N LYS A 107 0.61 -5.08 6.72
CA LYS A 107 -0.32 -6.06 7.30
C LYS A 107 -1.68 -6.04 6.59
N CYS A 108 -2.24 -4.87 6.32
CA CYS A 108 -3.50 -4.69 5.59
C CYS A 108 -3.42 -5.19 4.14
N ALA A 109 -2.27 -5.04 3.50
CA ALA A 109 -1.98 -5.61 2.18
C ALA A 109 -1.74 -7.14 2.20
N GLY A 110 -1.88 -7.80 3.36
CA GLY A 110 -1.73 -9.25 3.51
C GLY A 110 -0.30 -9.71 3.83
N PHE A 111 0.66 -8.79 4.00
CA PHE A 111 2.02 -9.13 4.42
C PHE A 111 2.05 -9.32 5.94
N SER A 112 2.03 -10.58 6.38
CA SER A 112 2.23 -10.95 7.77
C SER A 112 3.55 -11.68 7.96
N VAL A 113 4.22 -11.44 9.08
CA VAL A 113 5.39 -12.24 9.47
C VAL A 113 4.85 -13.50 10.15
N CYS A 114 5.20 -14.68 9.64
CA CYS A 114 4.88 -15.93 10.32
C CYS A 114 5.74 -16.07 11.60
N ALA A 115 5.21 -15.62 12.74
CA ALA A 115 5.32 -16.26 14.07
C ALA A 115 5.01 -15.25 15.20
N GLY A 116 4.06 -15.60 16.07
CA GLY A 116 4.09 -15.23 17.49
C GLY A 116 3.35 -13.98 17.97
N ASP A 117 3.26 -12.92 17.17
CA ASP A 117 2.70 -11.67 17.69
C ASP A 117 1.22 -11.54 17.32
N ALA A 118 0.38 -12.14 18.17
CA ALA A 118 -1.03 -11.78 18.28
C ALA A 118 -1.13 -10.41 18.96
N ASP A 119 -0.72 -9.36 18.24
CA ASP A 119 -0.96 -7.98 18.67
C ASP A 119 -2.04 -7.34 17.81
N ASP A 120 -3.01 -6.84 18.58
CA ASP A 120 -4.24 -6.15 18.24
C ASP A 120 -3.99 -5.06 17.19
N ALA A 121 -4.58 -5.22 16.01
CA ALA A 121 -4.46 -4.24 14.94
C ALA A 121 -5.84 -3.98 14.36
N SER A 122 -6.42 -2.83 14.72
CA SER A 122 -7.41 -2.17 13.88
C SER A 122 -7.54 -0.66 14.11
N ASP A 123 -7.15 -0.09 15.26
CA ASP A 123 -7.65 1.26 15.62
C ASP A 123 -6.64 2.43 15.56
N THR A 124 -5.33 2.18 15.40
CA THR A 124 -4.31 3.24 15.57
C THR A 124 -3.99 4.07 14.33
N ILE A 125 -4.08 3.52 13.11
CA ILE A 125 -3.76 4.27 11.88
C ILE A 125 -4.80 5.38 11.64
N ASP A 126 -6.07 5.08 11.87
CA ASP A 126 -7.17 5.99 11.53
C ASP A 126 -7.13 7.24 12.42
N GLN A 127 -6.88 7.05 13.72
CA GLN A 127 -6.76 8.15 14.69
C GLN A 127 -5.62 9.12 14.35
N THR A 128 -4.42 8.63 13.99
CA THR A 128 -3.29 9.50 13.64
C THR A 128 -3.56 10.28 12.35
N SER A 129 -4.17 9.64 11.35
CA SER A 129 -4.59 10.28 10.09
C SER A 129 -5.59 11.41 10.34
N ASP A 130 -6.60 11.17 11.18
CA ASP A 130 -7.64 12.15 11.48
C ASP A 130 -7.11 13.37 12.22
N ILE A 131 -6.21 13.16 13.18
CA ILE A 131 -5.55 14.27 13.89
C ILE A 131 -4.77 15.16 12.90
N VAL A 132 -4.05 14.57 11.94
CA VAL A 132 -3.31 15.33 10.94
C VAL A 132 -4.26 16.07 10.00
N ASN A 133 -5.36 15.46 9.58
CA ASN A 133 -6.38 16.09 8.74
C ASN A 133 -7.02 17.29 9.43
N GLU A 134 -7.46 17.15 10.69
CA GLU A 134 -8.04 18.27 11.45
C GLU A 134 -7.04 19.41 11.64
N ALA A 135 -5.77 19.09 11.94
CA ALA A 135 -4.72 20.11 11.98
C ALA A 135 -4.54 20.83 10.63
N CYS A 136 -4.57 20.10 9.51
CA CYS A 136 -4.49 20.73 8.18
C CYS A 136 -5.70 21.62 7.90
N LYS A 137 -6.90 21.19 8.27
CA LYS A 137 -8.13 21.94 8.10
C LYS A 137 -8.10 23.26 8.87
N THR A 138 -7.62 23.25 10.11
CA THR A 138 -7.40 24.48 10.91
C THR A 138 -6.38 25.40 10.23
N LEU A 139 -5.24 24.87 9.80
CA LEU A 139 -4.20 25.67 9.13
C LEU A 139 -4.69 26.28 7.81
N LEU A 140 -5.47 25.52 7.03
CA LEU A 140 -6.04 26.00 5.77
C LEU A 140 -7.01 27.16 6.02
N ALA A 141 -7.91 27.03 7.00
CA ALA A 141 -8.82 28.11 7.37
C ALA A 141 -8.08 29.40 7.73
N GLU A 142 -7.00 29.29 8.51
CA GLU A 142 -6.17 30.42 8.88
C GLU A 142 -5.46 31.06 7.69
N VAL A 143 -4.92 30.25 6.76
CA VAL A 143 -4.30 30.76 5.52
C VAL A 143 -5.33 31.53 4.69
N LEU A 144 -6.53 30.98 4.50
CA LEU A 144 -7.59 31.61 3.71
C LEU A 144 -8.04 32.95 4.32
N GLU A 145 -8.21 32.99 5.65
CA GLU A 145 -8.57 34.21 6.38
C GLU A 145 -7.49 35.31 6.20
N ARG A 146 -6.22 34.97 6.39
CA ARG A 146 -5.11 35.94 6.26
C ARG A 146 -4.90 36.44 4.83
N GLN A 147 -5.31 35.66 3.83
CA GLN A 147 -5.26 36.06 2.42
C GLN A 147 -6.52 36.83 1.97
N GLY A 148 -7.54 36.96 2.82
CA GLY A 148 -8.79 37.65 2.48
C GLY A 148 -9.63 36.90 1.44
N VAL A 149 -9.48 35.58 1.33
CA VAL A 149 -10.23 34.76 0.38
C VAL A 149 -11.62 34.47 0.94
N THR A 150 -12.66 34.99 0.28
CA THR A 150 -14.07 34.86 0.73
C THR A 150 -14.80 33.65 0.14
N GLU A 151 -14.33 33.10 -0.97
CA GLU A 151 -14.83 31.84 -1.53
C GLU A 151 -14.04 30.67 -0.92
N GLY A 152 -14.72 29.88 -0.09
CA GLY A 152 -14.08 28.85 0.72
C GLY A 152 -13.61 27.67 -0.11
N ILE A 153 -12.30 27.57 -0.34
CA ILE A 153 -11.65 26.33 -0.75
C ILE A 153 -11.91 25.31 0.36
N SER A 154 -12.61 24.21 0.05
CA SER A 154 -12.87 23.18 1.04
C SER A 154 -11.60 22.38 1.34
N PHE A 155 -11.50 21.82 2.55
CA PHE A 155 -10.35 20.98 2.89
C PHE A 155 -10.21 19.75 1.96
N PRO A 156 -11.28 19.04 1.59
CA PRO A 156 -11.20 17.98 0.57
C PRO A 156 -10.64 18.48 -0.77
N ASP A 157 -11.11 19.63 -1.28
CA ASP A 157 -10.64 20.17 -2.56
C ASP A 157 -9.15 20.50 -2.51
N PHE A 158 -8.67 21.06 -1.39
CA PHE A 158 -7.25 21.31 -1.18
C PHE A 158 -6.44 20.01 -1.06
N ARG A 159 -6.95 19.05 -0.27
CA ARG A 159 -6.26 17.78 0.00
C ARG A 159 -6.08 16.94 -1.27
N ASP A 160 -7.13 16.89 -2.09
CA ASP A 160 -7.23 16.00 -3.24
C ASP A 160 -6.98 16.74 -4.57
N ALA A 161 -6.39 17.94 -4.52
CA ALA A 161 -6.08 18.77 -5.68
C ALA A 161 -5.19 18.08 -6.73
N ASP A 162 -4.47 17.02 -6.34
CA ASP A 162 -3.60 16.22 -7.21
C ASP A 162 -4.21 14.89 -7.67
N SER A 163 -5.46 14.58 -7.29
CA SER A 163 -6.07 13.27 -7.55
C SER A 163 -6.24 12.96 -9.04
N ASP A 164 -6.42 13.98 -9.88
CA ASP A 164 -6.64 13.82 -11.34
C ASP A 164 -5.33 13.83 -12.16
N LYS A 165 -4.17 13.78 -11.50
CA LYS A 165 -2.87 13.83 -12.19
C LYS A 165 -2.42 12.43 -12.58
N GLN A 166 -2.26 12.20 -13.88
CA GLN A 166 -1.64 10.99 -14.40
C GLN A 166 -0.15 10.97 -14.03
N THR A 167 0.25 9.96 -13.26
CA THR A 167 1.64 9.77 -12.79
C THR A 167 2.41 8.71 -13.57
N SER A 168 1.72 7.89 -14.35
CA SER A 168 2.29 6.86 -15.22
C SER A 168 1.41 6.67 -16.46
N PRO A 169 1.98 6.23 -17.60
CA PRO A 169 1.21 5.97 -18.81
C PRO A 169 0.22 4.82 -18.61
N ASP A 170 -0.99 4.97 -19.13
CA ASP A 170 -2.05 3.97 -19.01
C ASP A 170 -1.69 2.69 -19.76
N MET A 171 -2.07 1.54 -19.19
CA MET A 171 -2.03 0.26 -19.91
C MET A 171 -3.18 0.24 -20.91
N SER A 172 -2.88 -0.05 -22.17
CA SER A 172 -3.91 -0.26 -23.20
C SER A 172 -4.82 -1.45 -22.84
N ASP A 173 -6.09 -1.39 -23.23
CA ASP A 173 -7.07 -2.45 -22.98
C ASP A 173 -6.61 -3.81 -23.53
N GLU A 174 -5.89 -3.83 -24.66
CA GLU A 174 -5.32 -5.04 -25.25
C GLU A 174 -4.28 -5.70 -24.34
N ALA A 175 -3.44 -4.89 -23.69
CA ALA A 175 -2.43 -5.37 -22.74
C ALA A 175 -3.07 -5.91 -21.45
N ILE A 176 -4.19 -5.30 -21.02
CA ILE A 176 -4.98 -5.78 -19.88
C ILE A 176 -5.56 -7.16 -20.19
N VAL A 177 -6.21 -7.32 -21.35
CA VAL A 177 -6.80 -8.60 -21.78
C VAL A 177 -5.74 -9.69 -21.89
N ALA A 178 -4.59 -9.39 -22.50
CA ALA A 178 -3.49 -10.34 -22.63
C ALA A 178 -2.93 -10.82 -21.27
N SER A 179 -3.01 -10.00 -20.23
CA SER A 179 -2.51 -10.34 -18.88
C SER A 179 -3.44 -11.27 -18.07
N VAL A 180 -4.71 -11.39 -18.46
CA VAL A 180 -5.74 -12.19 -17.75
C VAL A 180 -5.92 -13.57 -18.40
N VAL A 181 -5.56 -13.73 -19.67
CA VAL A 181 -5.63 -15.02 -20.35
C VAL A 181 -4.50 -15.92 -19.86
N GLU A 182 -4.79 -16.77 -18.87
CA GLU A 182 -4.01 -18.00 -18.70
C GLU A 182 -4.15 -18.80 -20.00
N VAL A 183 -3.07 -18.89 -20.78
CA VAL A 183 -3.04 -19.74 -21.96
C VAL A 183 -3.18 -21.19 -21.46
N PRO A 184 -4.30 -21.89 -21.73
CA PRO A 184 -4.37 -23.31 -21.40
C PRO A 184 -3.32 -24.05 -22.24
N PRO A 185 -2.68 -25.10 -21.71
CA PRO A 185 -1.77 -25.91 -22.50
C PRO A 185 -2.54 -26.43 -23.72
N ASN A 186 -1.99 -26.11 -24.89
CA ASN A 186 -2.48 -26.61 -26.16
C ASN A 186 -2.03 -28.07 -26.27
N ASP A 187 -2.75 -28.98 -25.60
CA ASP A 187 -2.54 -30.42 -25.70
C ASP A 187 -3.16 -30.89 -27.02
N SER A 188 -2.43 -30.68 -28.11
CA SER A 188 -2.66 -31.37 -29.38
C SER A 188 -1.57 -32.43 -29.54
N ASP A 189 -1.77 -33.58 -28.91
CA ASP A 189 -1.10 -34.82 -29.28
C ASP A 189 -2.17 -35.92 -29.36
N GLU A 190 -2.52 -36.28 -30.60
CA GLU A 190 -3.25 -37.51 -30.91
C GLU A 190 -2.28 -38.71 -30.83
N ASP A 191 -2.81 -39.79 -30.26
CA ASP A 191 -2.44 -41.21 -30.39
C ASP A 191 -1.25 -41.81 -29.59
N ASP A 192 -1.66 -42.51 -28.53
CA ASP A 192 -1.63 -43.98 -28.39
C ASP A 192 -0.72 -44.67 -27.34
N MET A 193 -1.43 -45.51 -26.54
CA MET A 193 -1.04 -46.75 -25.86
C MET A 193 -0.44 -46.71 -24.43
N GLU A 194 -1.06 -47.56 -23.60
CA GLU A 194 -0.98 -47.75 -22.15
C GLU A 194 0.38 -48.15 -21.54
N SER A 195 0.58 -47.79 -20.26
CA SER A 195 1.06 -48.72 -19.21
C SER A 195 1.20 -48.05 -17.83
N ASP A 196 0.26 -48.36 -16.95
CA ASP A 196 0.33 -48.64 -15.49
C ASP A 196 1.25 -47.85 -14.50
N ASN A 197 0.56 -47.26 -13.52
CA ASN A 197 0.80 -47.26 -12.06
C ASN A 197 2.09 -46.66 -11.45
N THR A 198 1.99 -45.50 -10.79
CA THR A 198 2.05 -45.36 -9.30
C THR A 198 2.21 -43.89 -8.83
N GLY A 199 1.25 -43.42 -8.02
CA GLY A 199 1.49 -42.69 -6.76
C GLY A 199 2.12 -41.28 -6.76
N ARG A 200 1.25 -40.24 -6.73
CA ARG A 200 1.14 -39.16 -5.71
C ARG A 200 0.63 -37.86 -6.35
N SER A 201 -0.67 -37.62 -6.21
CA SER A 201 -1.27 -36.28 -6.40
C SER A 201 -1.20 -35.50 -5.10
N CYS A 202 -0.59 -34.31 -5.12
CA CYS A 202 -0.83 -33.26 -4.14
C CYS A 202 -1.30 -32.02 -4.90
N ALA A 203 -2.60 -31.99 -5.19
CA ALA A 203 -3.27 -30.81 -5.73
C ALA A 203 -3.41 -29.75 -4.63
N LEU A 204 -2.80 -28.57 -4.83
CA LEU A 204 -3.17 -27.36 -4.12
C LEU A 204 -4.60 -26.99 -4.54
N ARG A 205 -5.57 -27.13 -3.63
CA ARG A 205 -6.91 -26.57 -3.81
C ARG A 205 -6.93 -25.15 -3.24
N GLN A 206 -6.99 -24.14 -4.10
CA GLN A 206 -7.57 -22.85 -3.71
C GLN A 206 -9.04 -23.08 -3.35
N ARG A 207 -9.45 -22.61 -2.16
CA ARG A 207 -10.86 -22.43 -1.82
C ARG A 207 -11.12 -20.95 -1.62
N HIS A 208 -11.83 -20.38 -2.59
CA HIS A 208 -12.65 -19.19 -2.46
C HIS A 208 -14.05 -19.58 -1.91
N ALA A 209 -14.76 -18.55 -1.44
CA ALA A 209 -16.14 -18.52 -0.90
C ALA A 209 -16.26 -18.89 0.59
N GLY A 210 -17.03 -18.20 1.42
CA GLY A 210 -18.06 -17.18 1.18
C GLY A 210 -18.96 -17.13 2.43
N ILE A 211 -19.49 -15.93 2.71
CA ILE A 211 -20.82 -15.63 3.30
C ILE A 211 -21.42 -16.71 4.23
N CYS A 212 -21.55 -16.38 5.53
CA CYS A 212 -22.41 -17.11 6.46
C CYS A 212 -23.59 -16.22 6.94
N ARG A 213 -24.77 -16.49 6.37
CA ARG A 213 -26.13 -16.44 6.95
C ARG A 213 -26.66 -17.88 6.73
N GLU A 214 -27.47 -18.56 7.55
CA GLU A 214 -28.43 -18.24 8.60
C GLU A 214 -28.67 -19.50 9.46
N GLU A 215 -29.31 -19.29 10.63
CA GLU A 215 -30.25 -20.13 11.39
C GLU A 215 -30.31 -21.68 11.27
N GLY A 216 -30.54 -22.31 12.44
CA GLY A 216 -31.67 -23.24 12.56
C GLY A 216 -31.46 -24.62 13.21
N ALA A 217 -31.97 -24.74 14.43
CA ALA A 217 -32.69 -25.89 15.00
C ALA A 217 -31.98 -27.19 15.44
N GLY A 218 -32.02 -27.42 16.77
CA GLY A 218 -32.86 -28.50 17.30
C GLY A 218 -32.16 -29.81 17.74
N GLY A 219 -32.28 -30.16 19.03
CA GLY A 219 -31.99 -31.51 19.49
C GLY A 219 -31.89 -31.67 21.01
N LYS A 220 -33.02 -31.97 21.66
CA LYS A 220 -33.19 -32.33 23.08
C LYS A 220 -32.47 -33.65 23.47
N ALA A 221 -32.06 -33.75 24.74
CA ALA A 221 -32.54 -34.72 25.76
C ALA A 221 -31.48 -34.83 26.88
N GLY A 222 -31.78 -34.41 28.12
CA GLY A 222 -32.25 -35.29 29.22
C GLY A 222 -31.06 -35.60 30.15
N SER A 223 -31.14 -35.76 31.47
CA SER A 223 -32.17 -35.76 32.49
C SER A 223 -31.46 -35.75 33.85
N GLN A 224 -31.98 -35.01 34.83
CA GLN A 224 -32.03 -35.28 36.28
C GLN A 224 -30.78 -35.78 37.05
N ASN A 225 -30.38 -35.05 38.11
CA ASN A 225 -30.87 -35.30 39.48
C ASN A 225 -30.17 -34.45 40.56
N LYS A 226 -31.02 -33.94 41.46
CA LYS A 226 -30.82 -33.51 42.86
C LYS A 226 -30.11 -32.19 43.17
#